data_AF-A0A925WEA1-F1
#
_entry.id   AF-A0A925WEA1-F1
#
_cell.length_a   1.000
_cell.length_b   1.000
_cell.length_c   1.000
_cell.angle_alpha   90.00
_cell.angle_beta   90.00
_cell.angle_gamma   90.00
#
_symmetry.space_group_name_H-M   'P 1'
#
loop_
_entity.id
_entity.type
_entity.pdbx_description
1 polymer ?
#
loop_
_entity_poly.entity_id
_entity_poly.type
_entity_poly.pdbx_seq_one_letter_code
_entity_poly.pdbx_strand_id
1 'polypeptide(L)' 'MGRVSNAKERLMKALTELIWTGSYGSTTIDQICERAGVKKGSFYHFFDS' A
#
# COMPACT_ATOMS: atom_id res chain seq x y z
N MET A 1 -4.81 18.06 15.49
CA MET A 1 -4.40 16.66 15.22
C MET A 1 -4.54 16.39 13.73
N GLY A 2 -3.41 16.35 13.01
CA GLY A 2 -3.40 16.09 11.56
C GLY A 2 -4.12 14.78 11.27
N ARG A 3 -4.98 14.79 10.24
CA ARG A 3 -5.75 13.63 9.80
C ARG A 3 -4.77 12.49 9.57
N VAL A 4 -4.69 11.53 10.50
CA VAL A 4 -3.82 10.36 10.35
C VAL A 4 -4.36 9.58 9.16
N SER A 5 -3.70 9.77 8.02
CA SER A 5 -4.03 9.09 6.79
C SER A 5 -3.66 7.62 6.97
N ASN A 6 -4.59 6.85 7.56
CA ASN A 6 -4.47 5.41 7.79
C ASN A 6 -4.19 4.62 6.49
N ALA A 7 -4.34 5.26 5.32
CA ALA A 7 -3.94 4.72 4.04
C ALA A 7 -2.46 4.33 3.99
N LYS A 8 -1.54 5.15 4.52
CA LYS A 8 -0.10 4.82 4.53
C LYS A 8 0.20 3.59 5.39
N GLU A 9 -0.43 3.52 6.56
CA GLU A 9 -0.26 2.38 7.48
C GLU A 9 -0.84 1.08 6.89
N ARG A 10 -2.02 1.16 6.26
CA ARG A 10 -2.63 0.04 5.54
C ARG A 10 -1.77 -0.44 4.37
N LEU A 11 -1.15 0.47 3.62
CA LEU A 11 -0.23 0.14 2.54
C LEU A 11 1.04 -0.55 3.07
N MET A 12 1.64 -0.05 4.15
CA MET A 12 2.81 -0.68 4.77
C MET A 12 2.49 -2.07 5.32
N LYS A 13 1.30 -2.25 5.94
CA LYS A 13 0.86 -3.55 6.43
C LYS A 13 0.64 -4.53 5.27
N ALA A 14 -0.04 -4.11 4.21
CA ALA A 14 -0.25 -4.94 3.01
C ALA A 14 1.06 -5.31 2.32
N LEU A 15 1.99 -4.35 2.19
CA LEU A 15 3.34 -4.58 1.67
C LEU A 15 4.09 -5.62 2.51
N THR A 16 4.07 -5.47 3.83
CA THR A 16 4.72 -6.41 4.75
C THR A 16 4.10 -7.80 4.59
N GLU A 17 2.77 -7.94 4.61
CA GLU A 17 2.12 -9.24 4.38
C GLU A 17 2.49 -9.84 3.03
N LEU A 18 2.52 -9.06 1.95
CA LEU A 18 2.87 -9.56 0.61
C LEU A 18 4.32 -10.01 0.52
N ILE A 19 5.25 -9.30 1.16
CA ILE A 19 6.66 -9.69 1.26
C ILE A 19 6.84 -10.96 2.09
N TRP A 20 6.07 -11.11 3.17
CA TRP A 20 6.14 -12.28 4.05
C TRP A 20 5.46 -13.51 3.46
N THR A 21 4.40 -13.32 2.66
CA THR A 21 3.61 -14.41 2.07
C THR A 21 4.04 -14.76 0.65
N GLY A 22 4.76 -13.88 -0.03
CA GLY A 22 5.08 -14.01 -1.45
C GLY A 22 6.51 -13.65 -1.79
N SER A 23 7.01 -14.19 -2.90
CA SER A 23 8.30 -13.78 -3.47
C SER A 23 8.27 -12.28 -3.78
N TYR A 24 9.22 -11.55 -3.19
CA TYR A 24 9.48 -10.12 -3.36
C TYR A 24 9.44 -9.63 -4.82
N GLY A 25 9.74 -10.51 -5.79
CA GLY A 25 9.73 -10.21 -7.22
C GLY A 25 8.37 -10.18 -7.93
N SER A 26 7.31 -10.75 -7.34
CA SER A 26 5.96 -10.76 -7.96
C SER A 26 4.99 -9.76 -7.33
N THR A 27 5.36 -9.13 -6.22
CA THR A 27 4.49 -8.16 -5.54
C THR A 27 4.45 -6.86 -6.33
N THR A 28 3.29 -6.53 -6.90
CA THR A 28 3.07 -5.26 -7.62
C THR A 28 2.34 -4.24 -6.75
N ILE A 29 2.50 -2.95 -7.08
CA ILE A 29 1.76 -1.85 -6.44
C ILE A 29 0.24 -2.08 -6.52
N ASP A 30 -0.21 -2.70 -7.62
CA ASP A 30 -1.61 -3.08 -7.81
C ASP A 30 -2.11 -4.00 -6.69
N GLN A 31 -1.38 -5.10 -6.42
CA GLN A 31 -1.70 -6.04 -5.35
C GLN A 31 -1.65 -5.40 -3.96
N ILE A 32 -0.69 -4.50 -3.73
CA ILE A 32 -0.57 -3.77 -2.46
C ILE A 32 -1.77 -2.83 -2.29
N CYS A 33 -2.16 -2.10 -3.32
CA CYS A 33 -3.34 -1.23 -3.31
C CYS A 33 -4.63 -2.03 -3.10
N GLU A 34 -4.79 -3.14 -3.80
CA GLU A 34 -5.96 -4.01 -3.71
C GLU A 34 -6.08 -4.59 -2.29
N ARG A 35 -4.98 -5.12 -1.73
CA ARG A 35 -4.95 -5.68 -0.38
C ARG A 35 -5.09 -4.63 0.72
N ALA A 36 -4.51 -3.44 0.53
CA ALA A 36 -4.69 -2.33 1.44
C ALA A 36 -6.10 -1.70 1.35
N GLY A 37 -6.88 -2.01 0.29
CA GLY A 37 -8.18 -1.40 0.03
C GLY A 37 -8.07 0.09 -0.29
N VAL A 38 -6.97 0.50 -0.94
CA VAL A 38 -6.67 1.89 -1.29
C VAL A 38 -6.77 2.05 -2.80
N LYS A 39 -7.45 3.10 -3.27
CA LYS A 39 -7.52 3.40 -4.70
C LYS A 39 -6.14 3.80 -5.22
N LYS A 40 -5.79 3.37 -6.43
CA LYS A 40 -4.54 3.75 -7.13
C LYS A 40 -4.31 5.27 -7.12
N GLY A 41 -5.36 6.07 -7.34
CA GLY A 41 -5.25 7.54 -7.31
C GLY A 41 -4.81 8.09 -5.95
N SER A 42 -5.21 7.45 -4.84
CA SER A 42 -4.70 7.82 -3.51
C SER A 42 -3.26 7.37 -3.31
N PHE A 43 -2.85 6.23 -3.88
CA PHE A 43 -1.45 5.79 -3.83
C PHE A 43 -0.51 6.80 -4.49
N TYR A 44 -0.84 7.24 -5.71
CA TYR A 44 -0.08 8.31 -6.37
C TYR A 44 -0.10 9.60 -5.53
N HIS A 45 -1.21 9.99 -4.92
CA HIS A 45 -1.21 11.14 -4.00
C HIS A 45 -0.29 11.03 -2.76
N PHE A 46 0.04 9.80 -2.31
CA PHE A 46 0.92 9.59 -1.15
C PHE A 46 2.39 9.36 -1.52
N PHE A 47 2.68 8.95 -2.76
CA PHE A 47 4.02 8.59 -3.23
C PHE A 47 4.55 9.47 -4.37
N ASP A 48 3.70 10.25 -5.02
CA ASP A 48 4.04 11.24 -6.04
C ASP A 48 4.28 12.60 -5.35
N SER A 49 5.47 13.15 -5.56
CA SER A 49 5.74 14.60 -5.51
C SER A 49 6.28 15.01 -6.86
#